data_AF-K1ZAV5-F1
#
_entry.id   AF-K1ZAV5-F1
#
_cell.length_a   1.000
_cell.length_b   1.000
_cell.length_c   1.000
_cell.angle_alpha   90.00
_cell.angle_beta   90.00
_cell.angle_gamma   90.00
#
_symmetry.space_group_name_H-M   'P 1'
#
loop_
_entity.id
_entity.type
_entity.pdbx_description
1 polymer ?
#
loop_
_entity_poly.entity_id
_entity_poly.type
_entity_poly.pdbx_seq_one_letter_code
_entity_poly.pdbx_strand_id
1 'polypeptide(L)'
;MAKENKKDNKNKEDQEDKIVQLKQFILSAENSLASAKKIISEITGEEVSGITTNFHEKAKMLTNESTDSRIVEGVFDGQNMIGPDGKQYPVPANYASKSKLVEGDILKLTIAQDGSFIFKQIGPIERKKAIGEVVKGDNSDFRIKTGKHVYKVLMASLTYFKAEPGDEVTVIVPKTKQATWAAVENVIKKSSGFAADDDDLDDLRDEKNDQEFDDDINESEDEDENEDKQKPAEDEDDL
;
A
#
# COMPACT_ATOMS: atom_id res chain seq x y z
N MET A 1 74.41 -19.70 -0.99
CA MET A 1 73.21 -18.84 -1.06
C MET A 1 72.64 -18.63 -2.48
N ALA A 2 73.26 -19.12 -3.57
CA ALA A 2 72.77 -18.86 -4.95
C ALA A 2 71.83 -19.95 -5.55
N LYS A 3 71.52 -21.04 -4.83
CA LYS A 3 70.74 -22.17 -5.37
C LYS A 3 69.25 -22.16 -4.98
N GLU A 4 68.85 -21.45 -3.92
CA GLU A 4 67.43 -21.34 -3.51
C GLU A 4 66.65 -20.35 -4.38
N ASN A 5 67.20 -19.15 -4.65
CA ASN A 5 66.52 -18.13 -5.46
C ASN A 5 66.22 -18.53 -6.93
N LYS A 6 66.86 -19.58 -7.45
CA LYS A 6 66.63 -20.05 -8.83
C LYS A 6 65.47 -21.05 -8.93
N LYS A 7 65.10 -21.70 -7.82
CA LYS A 7 64.07 -22.75 -7.79
C LYS A 7 62.67 -22.17 -7.59
N ASP A 8 62.56 -21.11 -6.77
CA ASP A 8 61.30 -20.40 -6.55
C ASP A 8 60.89 -19.55 -7.77
N ASN A 9 61.85 -18.98 -8.49
CA ASN A 9 61.54 -18.20 -9.69
C ASN A 9 61.09 -19.09 -10.87
N LYS A 10 61.68 -20.29 -11.01
CA LYS A 10 61.30 -21.27 -12.03
C LYS A 10 59.89 -21.85 -11.80
N ASN A 11 59.52 -22.12 -10.55
CA ASN A 11 58.18 -22.59 -10.21
C ASN A 11 57.10 -21.53 -10.46
N LYS A 12 57.44 -20.25 -10.32
CA LYS A 12 56.52 -19.13 -10.57
C LYS A 12 56.30 -18.91 -12.06
N GLU A 13 57.37 -18.97 -12.85
CA GLU A 13 57.35 -18.92 -14.31
C GLU A 13 56.55 -20.11 -14.90
N ASP A 14 56.77 -21.33 -14.40
CA ASP A 14 56.01 -22.53 -14.79
C ASP A 14 54.50 -22.45 -14.42
N GLN A 15 54.13 -21.69 -13.38
CA GLN A 15 52.72 -21.44 -13.03
C GLN A 15 52.08 -20.35 -13.89
N GLU A 16 52.83 -19.31 -14.23
CA GLU A 16 52.36 -18.27 -15.15
C GLU A 16 52.12 -18.84 -16.55
N ASP A 17 53.00 -19.70 -17.05
CA ASP A 17 52.82 -20.39 -18.33
C ASP A 17 51.57 -21.28 -18.35
N LYS A 18 51.29 -21.99 -17.26
CA LYS A 18 50.06 -22.81 -17.12
C LYS A 18 48.81 -21.95 -17.09
N ILE A 19 48.85 -20.79 -16.43
CA ILE A 19 47.73 -19.84 -16.41
C ILE A 19 47.48 -19.27 -17.81
N VAL A 20 48.54 -18.95 -18.54
CA VAL A 20 48.44 -18.48 -19.93
C VAL A 20 47.82 -19.56 -20.83
N GLN A 21 48.27 -20.81 -20.71
CA GLN A 21 47.68 -21.93 -21.45
C GLN A 21 46.21 -22.16 -21.09
N LEU A 22 45.84 -22.11 -19.80
CA LEU A 22 44.45 -22.24 -19.36
C LEU A 22 43.57 -21.10 -19.89
N LYS A 23 44.06 -19.86 -19.87
CA LYS A 23 43.35 -18.71 -20.48
C LYS A 23 43.14 -18.92 -21.98
N GLN A 24 44.13 -19.45 -22.68
CA GLN A 24 44.04 -19.74 -24.10
C GLN A 24 43.04 -20.87 -24.39
N PHE A 25 42.98 -21.90 -23.55
CA PHE A 25 41.95 -22.95 -23.66
C PHE A 25 40.54 -22.43 -23.39
N ILE A 26 40.37 -21.57 -22.38
CA ILE A 26 39.08 -20.93 -22.09
C ILE A 26 38.64 -20.09 -23.29
N LEU A 27 39.53 -19.23 -23.82
CA LEU A 27 39.23 -18.39 -24.98
C LEU A 27 38.86 -19.23 -26.22
N SER A 28 39.57 -20.33 -26.45
CA SER A 28 39.28 -21.26 -27.55
C SER A 28 37.91 -21.94 -27.36
N ALA A 29 37.57 -22.36 -26.15
CA ALA A 29 36.28 -22.96 -25.84
C ALA A 29 35.14 -21.95 -26.00
N GLU A 30 35.33 -20.70 -25.56
CA GLU A 30 34.36 -19.61 -25.71
C GLU A 30 34.10 -19.30 -27.19
N ASN A 31 35.15 -19.18 -28.00
CA ASN A 31 35.01 -18.98 -29.44
C ASN A 31 34.31 -20.17 -30.12
N SER A 32 34.63 -21.39 -29.70
CA SER A 32 33.99 -22.60 -30.25
C SER A 32 32.50 -22.65 -29.89
N LEU A 33 32.13 -22.27 -28.66
CA LEU A 33 30.74 -22.14 -28.23
C LEU A 33 30.01 -21.04 -29.00
N ALA A 34 30.66 -19.91 -29.26
CA ALA A 34 30.08 -18.83 -30.05
C ALA A 34 29.79 -19.27 -31.50
N SER A 35 30.74 -19.98 -32.13
CA SER A 35 30.54 -20.55 -33.47
C SER A 35 29.41 -21.59 -33.49
N ALA A 36 29.36 -22.49 -32.50
CA ALA A 36 28.29 -23.48 -32.42
C ALA A 36 26.91 -22.82 -32.25
N LYS A 37 26.78 -21.79 -31.42
CA LYS A 37 25.53 -21.02 -31.26
C LYS A 37 25.08 -20.38 -32.57
N LYS A 38 26.02 -19.80 -33.31
CA LYS A 38 25.74 -19.18 -34.62
C LYS A 38 25.23 -20.20 -35.63
N ILE A 39 25.87 -21.37 -35.72
CA ILE A 39 25.46 -22.45 -36.62
C ILE A 39 24.04 -22.94 -36.27
N ILE A 40 23.72 -23.09 -34.97
CA ILE A 40 22.37 -23.51 -34.59
C ILE A 40 21.36 -22.43 -34.97
N SER A 41 21.65 -21.15 -34.72
CA SER A 41 20.77 -20.04 -35.13
C SER A 41 20.53 -19.98 -36.64
N GLU A 42 21.55 -20.24 -37.45
CA GLU A 42 21.42 -20.30 -38.92
C GLU A 42 20.54 -21.49 -39.38
N ILE A 43 20.53 -22.60 -38.63
CA ILE A 43 19.76 -23.81 -38.97
C ILE A 43 18.30 -23.73 -38.47
N THR A 44 18.08 -23.21 -37.27
CA THR A 44 16.76 -23.20 -36.62
C THR A 44 16.00 -21.89 -36.82
N GLY A 45 16.67 -20.81 -37.24
CA GLY A 45 16.09 -19.47 -37.31
C GLY A 45 15.82 -18.82 -35.94
N GLU A 46 16.24 -19.48 -34.84
CA GLU A 46 16.09 -19.01 -33.46
C GLU A 46 17.48 -18.80 -32.83
N GLU A 47 17.70 -17.65 -32.20
CA GLU A 47 18.93 -17.37 -31.44
C GLU A 47 19.07 -18.36 -30.26
N VAL A 48 20.12 -19.18 -30.26
CA VAL A 48 20.42 -20.09 -29.13
C VAL A 48 21.07 -19.29 -28.01
N SER A 49 20.26 -18.48 -27.34
CA SER A 49 20.57 -17.86 -26.06
C SER A 49 20.55 -18.97 -25.00
N GLY A 50 21.75 -19.35 -24.57
CA GLY A 50 21.97 -20.48 -23.67
C GLY A 50 21.21 -20.34 -22.36
N ILE A 51 20.64 -21.47 -21.94
CA ILE A 51 20.11 -21.81 -20.62
C ILE A 51 20.92 -21.13 -19.50
N THR A 52 20.53 -19.92 -19.13
CA THR A 52 21.02 -19.21 -17.95
C THR A 52 19.90 -18.32 -17.43
N THR A 53 19.15 -18.87 -16.47
CA THR A 53 18.29 -18.16 -15.52
C THR A 53 17.46 -17.00 -16.08
N ASN A 54 16.19 -17.31 -16.30
CA ASN A 54 15.01 -16.48 -16.62
C ASN A 54 14.89 -15.08 -15.98
N PHE A 55 15.82 -14.62 -15.15
CA PHE A 55 15.84 -13.29 -14.56
C PHE A 55 16.50 -12.25 -15.47
N HIS A 56 17.52 -12.61 -16.26
CA HIS A 56 18.25 -11.62 -17.07
C HIS A 56 17.48 -11.23 -18.34
N GLU A 57 16.87 -12.19 -19.04
CA GLU A 57 15.98 -11.89 -20.18
C GLU A 57 14.69 -11.20 -19.73
N LYS A 58 14.13 -11.57 -18.57
CA LYS A 58 12.97 -10.89 -17.99
C LYS A 58 13.33 -9.48 -17.53
N ALA A 59 14.51 -9.25 -16.96
CA ALA A 59 15.02 -7.92 -16.68
C ALA A 59 15.27 -7.10 -17.95
N LYS A 60 15.76 -7.72 -19.03
CA LYS A 60 15.99 -7.07 -20.33
C LYS A 60 14.66 -6.72 -21.03
N MET A 61 13.62 -7.54 -20.86
CA MET A 61 12.25 -7.23 -21.29
C MET A 61 11.60 -6.13 -20.43
N LEU A 62 11.94 -6.02 -19.14
CA LEU A 62 11.53 -4.89 -18.30
C LEU A 62 12.24 -3.58 -18.66
N THR A 63 13.42 -3.63 -19.29
CA THR A 63 14.13 -2.44 -19.81
C THR A 63 13.78 -2.11 -21.26
N ASN A 64 12.98 -2.95 -21.94
CA ASN A 64 12.40 -2.68 -23.25
C ASN A 64 11.02 -2.00 -23.13
N GLU A 65 10.79 -1.23 -22.06
CA GLU A 65 9.77 -0.19 -22.09
C GLU A 65 10.20 0.81 -23.16
N SER A 66 9.48 0.73 -24.28
CA SER A 66 9.50 1.59 -25.45
C SER A 66 10.07 2.98 -25.18
N THR A 67 10.97 3.40 -26.08
CA THR A 67 11.67 4.69 -26.17
C THR A 67 10.80 5.96 -26.23
N ASP A 68 9.54 5.91 -25.77
CA ASP A 68 8.53 6.96 -25.91
C ASP A 68 7.72 7.26 -24.63
N SER A 69 8.03 6.63 -23.48
CA SER A 69 7.39 7.02 -22.21
C SER A 69 8.01 8.31 -21.64
N ARG A 70 7.19 9.31 -21.35
CA ARG A 70 7.68 10.58 -20.77
C ARG A 70 7.75 10.45 -19.26
N ILE A 71 8.95 10.67 -18.72
CA ILE A 71 9.19 10.66 -17.27
C ILE A 71 9.24 12.11 -16.76
N VAL A 72 8.57 12.37 -15.65
CA VAL A 72 8.60 13.64 -14.92
C VAL A 72 8.84 13.34 -13.44
N GLU A 73 9.78 14.02 -12.82
CA GLU A 73 9.97 13.98 -11.36
C GLU A 73 9.39 15.25 -10.75
N GLY A 74 8.84 15.13 -9.54
CA GLY A 74 8.20 16.26 -8.88
C GLY A 74 7.99 16.04 -7.39
N VAL A 75 7.49 17.07 -6.73
CA VAL A 75 7.29 17.10 -5.27
C VAL A 75 5.81 17.02 -4.96
N PHE A 76 5.42 16.12 -4.05
CA PHE A 76 4.03 15.97 -3.61
C PHE A 76 3.61 17.12 -2.70
N ASP A 77 2.46 17.74 -2.95
CA ASP A 77 1.92 18.87 -2.18
C ASP A 77 0.76 18.49 -1.24
N GLY A 78 0.43 17.20 -1.16
CA GLY A 78 -0.70 16.67 -0.39
C GLY A 78 -1.87 16.16 -1.25
N GLN A 79 -1.98 16.63 -2.50
CA GLN A 79 -2.97 16.12 -3.47
C GLN A 79 -2.41 15.93 -4.88
N ASN A 80 -1.41 16.73 -5.26
CA ASN A 80 -0.79 16.78 -6.58
C ASN A 80 0.71 16.58 -6.46
N MET A 81 1.33 16.18 -7.57
CA MET A 81 2.76 16.26 -7.78
C MET A 81 3.06 17.55 -8.55
N ILE A 82 3.97 18.37 -8.04
CA ILE A 82 4.44 19.60 -8.67
C ILE A 82 5.72 19.30 -9.45
N GLY A 83 5.65 19.41 -10.77
CA GLY A 83 6.81 19.26 -11.66
C GLY A 83 7.78 20.44 -11.60
N PRO A 84 8.97 20.33 -12.22
CA PRO A 84 9.99 21.38 -12.23
C PRO A 84 9.56 22.65 -13.00
N ASP A 85 8.59 22.52 -13.90
CA ASP A 85 7.95 23.61 -14.65
C ASP A 85 6.80 24.26 -13.87
N GLY A 86 6.54 23.82 -12.63
CA GLY A 86 5.40 24.25 -11.81
C GLY A 86 4.07 23.60 -12.22
N LYS A 87 4.07 22.71 -13.22
CA LYS A 87 2.86 22.00 -13.63
C LYS A 87 2.40 21.05 -12.53
N GLN A 88 1.10 21.06 -12.26
CA GLN A 88 0.48 20.19 -11.29
C GLN A 88 -0.04 18.92 -11.97
N TYR A 89 0.26 17.78 -11.37
CA TYR A 89 -0.21 16.47 -11.79
C TYR A 89 -1.03 15.86 -10.66
N PRO A 90 -2.36 15.76 -10.79
CA PRO A 90 -3.21 15.19 -9.74
C PRO A 90 -2.80 13.75 -9.41
N VAL A 91 -2.58 13.48 -8.12
CA VAL A 91 -2.20 12.15 -7.64
C VAL A 91 -3.47 11.42 -7.21
N PRO A 92 -3.72 10.17 -7.65
CA PRO A 92 -4.88 9.41 -7.21
C PRO A 92 -4.93 9.28 -5.69
N ALA A 93 -6.07 9.68 -5.09
CA ALA A 93 -6.23 9.73 -3.63
C ALA A 93 -5.94 8.39 -2.94
N ASN A 94 -6.34 7.27 -3.57
CA ASN A 94 -6.09 5.92 -3.06
C ASN A 94 -4.59 5.55 -3.07
N TYR A 95 -3.84 5.99 -4.08
CA TYR A 95 -2.40 5.77 -4.13
C TYR A 95 -1.70 6.56 -3.02
N ALA A 96 -2.09 7.82 -2.88
CA ALA A 96 -1.54 8.71 -1.86
C ALA A 96 -1.85 8.23 -0.42
N SER A 97 -3.08 7.77 -0.16
CA SER A 97 -3.48 7.22 1.14
C SER A 97 -2.76 5.90 1.44
N LYS A 98 -2.75 4.95 0.50
CA LYS A 98 -2.12 3.63 0.67
C LYS A 98 -0.61 3.74 0.87
N SER A 99 0.04 4.62 0.13
CA SER A 99 1.49 4.84 0.22
C SER A 99 1.87 5.80 1.37
N LYS A 100 0.87 6.35 2.09
CA LYS A 100 1.04 7.32 3.18
C LYS A 100 1.95 8.48 2.76
N LEU A 101 1.69 9.04 1.58
CA LEU A 101 2.48 10.12 1.00
C LEU A 101 2.34 11.39 1.85
N VAL A 102 3.47 12.06 2.06
CA VAL A 102 3.58 13.26 2.88
C VAL A 102 4.05 14.42 2.02
N GLU A 103 3.58 15.64 2.30
CA GLU A 103 4.05 16.84 1.60
C GLU A 103 5.58 16.92 1.58
N GLY A 104 6.14 17.14 0.40
CA GLY A 104 7.58 17.15 0.19
C GLY A 104 8.17 15.84 -0.34
N ASP A 105 7.42 14.73 -0.33
CA ASP A 105 7.87 13.48 -0.94
C ASP A 105 8.13 13.66 -2.43
N ILE A 106 9.24 13.07 -2.91
CA ILE A 106 9.62 13.08 -4.31
C ILE A 106 8.96 11.90 -5.02
N LEU A 107 8.19 12.22 -6.05
CA LEU A 107 7.49 11.26 -6.90
C LEU A 107 8.10 11.28 -8.30
N LYS A 108 8.10 10.11 -8.93
CA LYS A 108 8.31 9.91 -10.36
C LYS A 108 6.96 9.62 -10.99
N LEU A 109 6.59 10.42 -11.97
CA LEU A 109 5.47 10.19 -12.88
C LEU A 109 6.02 9.63 -14.20
N THR A 110 5.53 8.46 -14.59
CA THR A 110 5.67 7.94 -15.96
C THR A 110 4.35 8.16 -16.69
N ILE A 111 4.41 8.86 -17.81
CA ILE A 111 3.29 9.02 -18.74
C ILE A 111 3.49 7.96 -19.83
N ALA A 112 2.65 6.94 -19.81
CA ALA A 112 2.70 5.88 -20.82
C ALA A 112 2.14 6.36 -22.16
N GLN A 113 2.36 5.58 -23.22
CA GLN A 113 1.93 5.93 -24.58
C GLN A 113 0.41 6.02 -24.73
N ASP A 114 -0.34 5.30 -23.89
CA ASP A 114 -1.79 5.37 -23.80
C ASP A 114 -2.31 6.60 -23.02
N GLY A 115 -1.38 7.45 -22.53
CA GLY A 115 -1.68 8.63 -21.72
C GLY A 115 -1.92 8.34 -20.24
N SER A 116 -1.80 7.09 -19.79
CA SER A 116 -1.96 6.75 -18.38
C SER A 116 -0.83 7.30 -17.51
N PHE A 117 -1.19 7.71 -16.30
CA PHE A 117 -0.25 8.27 -15.32
C PHE A 117 0.10 7.22 -14.28
N ILE A 118 1.38 6.88 -14.19
CA ILE A 118 1.92 5.93 -13.22
C ILE A 118 2.82 6.70 -12.26
N PHE A 119 2.39 6.80 -11.00
CA PHE A 119 3.15 7.44 -9.94
C PHE A 119 3.95 6.42 -9.13
N LYS A 120 5.19 6.78 -8.81
CA LYS A 120 6.05 6.02 -7.89
C LYS A 120 6.75 6.98 -6.95
N GLN A 121 6.64 6.74 -5.64
CA GLN A 121 7.49 7.41 -4.66
C GLN A 121 8.95 6.98 -4.85
N ILE A 122 9.84 7.96 -5.00
CA ILE A 122 11.28 7.74 -5.19
C ILE A 122 12.14 8.41 -4.12
N GLY A 123 11.60 9.37 -3.37
CA GLY A 123 12.31 10.05 -2.30
C GLY A 123 11.40 10.45 -1.15
N PRO A 124 11.17 9.57 -0.16
CA PRO A 124 10.43 9.95 1.04
C PRO A 124 11.20 10.99 1.87
N ILE A 125 10.50 11.96 2.46
CA ILE A 125 11.13 12.93 3.37
C ILE A 125 11.15 12.45 4.82
N GLU A 126 11.97 13.12 5.64
CA GLU A 126 11.93 12.95 7.10
C GLU A 126 10.55 13.35 7.65
N ARG A 127 9.95 12.42 8.38
CA ARG A 127 8.59 12.53 8.88
C ARG A 127 8.52 12.25 10.37
N LYS A 128 7.50 12.80 11.03
CA LYS A 128 7.17 12.57 12.43
C LYS A 128 5.72 12.14 12.55
N LYS A 129 5.41 11.38 13.60
CA LYS A 129 4.05 11.00 13.95
C LYS A 129 3.46 12.00 14.93
N ALA A 130 2.16 12.21 14.83
CA ALA A 130 1.39 12.96 15.80
C ALA A 130 0.04 12.28 16.00
N ILE A 131 -0.46 12.34 17.24
CA ILE A 131 -1.79 11.88 17.58
C ILE A 131 -2.72 13.09 17.54
N GLY A 132 -3.91 12.90 16.97
CA GLY A 132 -4.93 13.93 16.88
C GLY A 132 -6.34 13.35 16.84
N GLU A 133 -7.32 14.22 16.81
CA GLU A 133 -8.74 13.86 16.76
C GLU A 133 -9.33 14.20 15.39
N VAL A 134 -10.17 13.33 14.86
CA VAL A 134 -10.97 13.62 13.65
C VAL A 134 -11.99 14.70 14.00
N VAL A 135 -11.93 15.81 13.28
CA VAL A 135 -12.88 16.92 13.41
C VAL A 135 -13.54 17.19 12.07
N LYS A 136 -14.81 17.60 12.11
CA LYS A 136 -15.54 18.05 10.93
C LYS A 136 -15.50 19.58 10.88
N GLY A 137 -15.00 20.14 9.78
CA GLY A 137 -15.01 21.58 9.55
C GLY A 137 -16.39 22.08 9.10
N ASP A 138 -16.54 23.40 9.06
CA ASP A 138 -17.83 24.07 8.78
C ASP A 138 -18.43 23.69 7.42
N ASN A 139 -17.59 23.44 6.42
CA ASN A 139 -18.01 23.00 5.08
C ASN A 139 -18.22 21.48 4.96
N SER A 140 -18.35 20.76 6.07
CA SER A 140 -18.38 19.29 6.11
C SER A 140 -17.10 18.56 5.70
N ASP A 141 -15.98 19.27 5.51
CA ASP A 141 -14.68 18.66 5.28
C ASP A 141 -14.12 18.04 6.56
N PHE A 142 -13.62 16.80 6.49
CA PHE A 142 -12.92 16.19 7.61
C PHE A 142 -11.47 16.67 7.70
N ARG A 143 -11.00 16.92 8.92
CA ARG A 143 -9.65 17.37 9.27
C ARG A 143 -9.17 16.66 10.52
N ILE A 144 -7.87 16.69 10.77
CA ILE A 144 -7.28 16.14 11.99
C ILE A 144 -6.70 17.26 12.83
N LYS A 145 -7.16 17.39 14.08
CA LYS A 145 -6.64 18.37 15.04
C LYS A 145 -5.57 17.72 15.91
N THR A 146 -4.35 18.25 15.86
CA THR A 146 -3.21 17.80 16.69
C THR A 146 -2.72 18.98 17.55
N GLY A 147 -3.09 18.97 18.84
CA GLY A 147 -2.80 20.11 19.73
C GLY A 147 -3.32 21.44 19.17
N LYS A 148 -2.41 22.30 18.70
CA LYS A 148 -2.72 23.63 18.12
C LYS A 148 -2.84 23.63 16.58
N HIS A 149 -2.49 22.55 15.88
CA HIS A 149 -2.50 22.49 14.42
C HIS A 149 -3.69 21.68 13.91
N VAL A 150 -4.25 22.10 12.78
CA VAL A 150 -5.32 21.38 12.08
C VAL A 150 -4.83 21.03 10.69
N TYR A 151 -4.76 19.74 10.38
CA TYR A 151 -4.31 19.24 9.08
C TYR A 151 -5.50 18.81 8.22
N LYS A 152 -5.38 19.06 6.92
CA LYS A 152 -6.22 18.41 5.91
C LYS A 152 -5.76 16.96 5.75
N VAL A 153 -6.69 16.07 5.42
CA VAL A 153 -6.40 14.65 5.16
C VAL A 153 -7.19 14.17 3.97
N LEU A 154 -6.65 13.18 3.26
CA LEU A 154 -7.35 12.58 2.12
C LEU A 154 -8.53 11.75 2.62
N MET A 155 -9.73 12.03 2.09
CA MET A 155 -10.97 11.30 2.44
C MET A 155 -10.82 9.80 2.25
N ALA A 156 -10.11 9.37 1.21
CA ALA A 156 -9.82 7.95 0.95
C ALA A 156 -9.19 7.22 2.14
N SER A 157 -8.43 7.92 2.99
CA SER A 157 -7.85 7.32 4.20
C SER A 157 -8.91 7.15 5.28
N LEU A 158 -9.75 8.16 5.49
CA LEU A 158 -10.80 8.11 6.53
C LEU A 158 -11.86 7.06 6.19
N THR A 159 -12.29 6.97 4.94
CA THR A 159 -13.27 5.96 4.52
C THR A 159 -12.72 4.55 4.64
N TYR A 160 -11.43 4.34 4.33
CA TYR A 160 -10.77 3.04 4.50
C TYR A 160 -10.77 2.58 5.96
N PHE A 161 -10.40 3.47 6.89
CA PHE A 161 -10.42 3.18 8.32
C PHE A 161 -11.81 3.33 8.97
N LYS A 162 -12.83 3.71 8.19
CA LYS A 162 -14.19 4.04 8.65
C LYS A 162 -14.17 5.05 9.81
N ALA A 163 -13.26 6.04 9.76
CA ALA A 163 -13.07 7.00 10.84
C ALA A 163 -14.25 7.97 10.94
N GLU A 164 -14.64 8.29 12.17
CA GLU A 164 -15.75 9.20 12.48
C GLU A 164 -15.25 10.41 13.27
N PRO A 165 -15.98 11.55 13.26
CA PRO A 165 -15.64 12.69 14.09
C PRO A 165 -15.56 12.27 15.56
N GLY A 166 -14.46 12.63 16.22
CA GLY A 166 -14.19 12.23 17.60
C GLY A 166 -13.25 11.04 17.75
N ASP A 167 -12.99 10.25 16.70
CA ASP A 167 -11.98 9.20 16.75
C ASP A 167 -10.57 9.78 16.93
N GLU A 168 -9.73 9.06 17.67
CA GLU A 168 -8.32 9.38 17.76
C GLU A 168 -7.57 8.77 16.58
N VAL A 169 -6.64 9.51 15.98
CA VAL A 169 -5.90 9.06 14.80
C VAL A 169 -4.43 9.37 14.94
N THR A 170 -3.60 8.46 14.45
CA THR A 170 -2.19 8.71 14.25
C THR A 170 -1.98 9.22 12.84
N VAL A 171 -1.39 10.42 12.72
CA VAL A 171 -1.03 11.03 11.44
C VAL A 171 0.48 11.14 11.28
N ILE A 172 0.91 11.14 10.03
CA ILE A 172 2.29 11.33 9.62
C ILE A 172 2.39 12.67 8.90
N VAL A 173 3.34 13.50 9.33
CA VAL A 173 3.60 14.84 8.79
C VAL A 173 5.10 15.06 8.57
N PRO A 174 5.51 16.02 7.74
CA PRO A 174 6.91 16.42 7.61
C PRO A 174 7.51 16.80 8.96
N LYS A 175 8.76 16.43 9.20
CA LYS A 175 9.47 16.83 10.43
C LYS A 175 9.93 18.29 10.38
N THR A 176 10.33 18.77 9.20
CA THR A 176 11.07 20.02 9.01
C THR A 176 10.22 21.21 8.58
N LYS A 177 9.05 20.98 7.97
CA LYS A 177 8.16 22.04 7.44
C LYS A 177 6.81 22.02 8.15
N GLN A 178 6.17 23.19 8.26
CA GLN A 178 4.75 23.25 8.57
C GLN A 178 3.98 22.75 7.35
N ALA A 179 3.18 21.70 7.54
CA ALA A 179 2.41 21.07 6.48
C ALA A 179 0.95 21.48 6.57
N THR A 180 0.29 21.51 5.41
CA THR A 180 -1.16 21.70 5.34
C THR A 180 -1.89 20.36 5.41
N TRP A 181 -1.29 19.33 4.80
CA TRP A 181 -1.79 17.98 4.67
C TRP A 181 -1.04 17.02 5.58
N ALA A 182 -1.77 16.03 6.08
CA ALA A 182 -1.23 14.90 6.81
C ALA A 182 -1.69 13.59 6.20
N ALA A 183 -0.86 12.56 6.28
CA ALA A 183 -1.24 11.20 5.93
C ALA A 183 -1.77 10.49 7.17
N VAL A 184 -2.92 9.82 7.07
CA VAL A 184 -3.44 8.99 8.16
C VAL A 184 -2.70 7.66 8.17
N GLU A 185 -2.14 7.28 9.32
CA GLU A 185 -1.44 6.01 9.49
C GLU A 185 -2.34 4.94 10.08
N ASN A 186 -3.11 5.29 11.11
CA ASN A 186 -4.03 4.41 11.79
C ASN A 186 -5.10 5.21 12.56
N VAL A 187 -6.21 4.54 12.90
CA VAL A 187 -7.33 5.08 13.68
C VAL A 187 -7.51 4.24 14.94
N ILE A 188 -7.70 4.91 16.06
CA ILE A 188 -7.98 4.35 17.38
C ILE A 188 -9.43 4.73 17.70
N LYS A 189 -10.31 3.73 17.65
CA LYS A 189 -11.74 3.93 17.88
C LYS A 189 -11.99 4.24 19.35
N LYS A 190 -12.85 5.23 19.63
CA LYS A 190 -13.25 5.51 21.02
C LYS A 190 -14.02 4.34 21.66
N SER A 191 -14.67 3.48 20.88
CA SER A 191 -15.34 2.27 21.36
C SER A 191 -14.38 1.12 21.68
N SER A 192 -13.14 1.14 21.18
CA SER A 192 -12.12 0.15 21.53
C SER A 192 -11.31 0.61 22.75
N GLY A 193 -12.02 0.93 23.84
CA GLY A 193 -11.41 0.74 25.15
C GLY A 193 -11.07 -0.75 25.27
N PHE A 194 -9.95 -1.08 25.90
CA PHE A 194 -9.65 -2.44 26.33
C PHE A 194 -10.67 -2.90 27.40
N ALA A 195 -11.93 -3.03 27.02
CA ALA A 195 -12.91 -3.84 27.72
C ALA A 195 -12.69 -5.27 27.18
N ALA A 196 -12.49 -6.22 28.09
CA ALA A 196 -12.40 -7.61 27.75
C ALA A 196 -13.67 -8.03 27.00
N ASP A 197 -13.49 -8.56 25.79
CA ASP A 197 -14.55 -9.20 25.03
C ASP A 197 -15.08 -10.40 25.83
N ASP A 198 -16.31 -10.31 26.33
CA ASP A 198 -17.07 -11.41 26.95
C ASP A 198 -18.41 -11.63 26.21
N ASP A 199 -18.51 -11.18 24.95
CA ASP A 199 -19.74 -11.21 24.14
C ASP A 199 -19.65 -12.18 22.93
N ASP A 200 -18.69 -13.11 22.92
CA ASP A 200 -18.60 -14.19 21.92
C ASP A 200 -19.12 -15.54 22.48
N LEU A 201 -20.27 -15.54 23.16
CA LEU A 201 -20.89 -16.76 23.70
C LEU A 201 -22.38 -16.96 23.44
N ASP A 202 -23.00 -16.21 22.52
CA ASP A 202 -24.45 -16.32 22.27
C ASP A 202 -24.86 -17.09 20.99
N ASP A 203 -23.92 -17.68 20.24
CA ASP A 203 -24.25 -18.35 18.96
C ASP A 203 -24.15 -19.89 18.97
N LEU A 204 -24.28 -20.54 20.14
CA LEU A 204 -24.28 -22.01 20.26
C LEU A 204 -25.29 -22.58 21.27
N ARG A 205 -26.52 -22.05 21.33
CA ARG A 205 -27.62 -22.73 22.03
C ARG A 205 -28.90 -22.75 21.22
N ASP A 206 -28.90 -23.57 20.17
CA ASP A 206 -30.10 -24.24 19.70
C ASP A 206 -29.73 -25.67 19.28
N GLU A 207 -29.92 -26.63 20.21
CA GLU A 207 -30.48 -27.95 19.90
C GLU A 207 -30.83 -28.71 21.20
N LYS A 208 -32.14 -28.82 21.44
CA LYS A 208 -32.90 -29.95 22.02
C LYS A 208 -32.48 -30.49 23.40
N ASN A 209 -33.39 -30.41 24.39
CA ASN A 209 -34.23 -31.57 24.77
C ASN A 209 -35.20 -31.22 25.93
N ASP A 210 -36.45 -31.67 25.79
CA ASP A 210 -37.38 -32.22 26.80
C ASP A 210 -37.63 -31.50 28.14
N GLN A 211 -38.86 -31.06 28.41
CA GLN A 211 -39.95 -31.89 28.98
C GLN A 211 -41.13 -31.01 29.46
N GLU A 212 -42.35 -31.37 29.03
CA GLU A 212 -43.62 -31.05 29.70
C GLU A 212 -43.56 -31.44 31.18
N PHE A 213 -44.15 -30.63 32.08
CA PHE A 213 -44.92 -31.10 33.23
C PHE A 213 -45.80 -29.95 33.76
N ASP A 214 -47.11 -30.23 33.79
CA ASP A 214 -48.18 -29.44 34.39
C ASP A 214 -48.00 -29.29 35.91
N ASP A 215 -48.56 -28.22 36.49
CA ASP A 215 -49.48 -28.29 37.64
C ASP A 215 -49.95 -26.89 38.08
N ASP A 216 -51.23 -26.64 37.80
CA ASP A 216 -52.26 -26.04 38.65
C ASP A 216 -51.85 -25.04 39.76
N ILE A 217 -52.23 -23.76 39.57
CA ILE A 217 -52.84 -22.97 40.64
C ILE A 217 -54.07 -22.24 40.09
N ASN A 218 -55.22 -22.63 40.63
CA ASN A 218 -56.56 -22.14 40.34
C ASN A 218 -56.95 -20.93 41.23
N GLU A 219 -57.86 -20.12 40.69
CA GLU A 219 -58.89 -19.29 41.34
C GLU A 219 -58.51 -18.17 42.33
N SER A 220 -58.84 -16.92 41.96
CA SER A 220 -60.06 -16.28 42.49
C SER A 220 -60.46 -15.06 41.66
N GLU A 221 -61.78 -14.94 41.51
CA GLU A 221 -62.61 -13.99 40.77
C GLU A 221 -62.44 -12.52 41.21
N ASP A 222 -62.69 -11.56 40.31
CA ASP A 222 -63.88 -10.70 40.41
C ASP A 222 -63.97 -9.71 39.23
N GLU A 223 -65.21 -9.59 38.76
CA GLU A 223 -65.73 -8.77 37.67
C GLU A 223 -65.67 -7.27 37.98
N ASP A 224 -65.55 -6.41 36.96
CA ASP A 224 -66.63 -5.44 36.69
C ASP A 224 -66.39 -4.62 35.41
N GLU A 225 -67.48 -4.55 34.65
CA GLU A 225 -67.69 -3.84 33.40
C GLU A 225 -67.64 -2.31 33.56
N ASN A 226 -67.25 -1.59 32.50
CA ASN A 226 -68.20 -0.71 31.81
C ASN A 226 -67.65 -0.12 30.51
N GLU A 227 -68.42 -0.34 29.44
CA GLU A 227 -68.43 0.42 28.20
C GLU A 227 -68.90 1.87 28.44
N ASP A 228 -68.40 2.85 27.69
CA ASP A 228 -69.26 3.58 26.74
C ASP A 228 -68.47 4.52 25.78
N LYS A 229 -68.53 4.15 24.50
CA LYS A 229 -68.92 4.91 23.29
C LYS A 229 -68.46 6.36 23.00
N GLN A 230 -68.00 6.48 21.75
CA GLN A 230 -68.40 7.44 20.69
C GLN A 230 -67.60 8.74 20.42
N LYS A 231 -66.87 8.70 19.28
CA LYS A 231 -66.64 9.76 18.25
C LYS A 231 -67.99 10.37 17.74
N PRO A 232 -68.08 11.48 16.94
CA PRO A 232 -67.16 11.95 15.87
C PRO A 232 -67.11 13.48 15.55
N ALA A 233 -66.47 13.81 14.40
CA ALA A 233 -66.65 14.96 13.47
C ALA A 233 -66.12 16.36 13.91
N GLU A 234 -65.11 16.95 13.24
CA GLU A 234 -65.03 17.59 11.89
C GLU A 234 -65.36 19.11 11.93
N ASP A 235 -64.83 19.82 10.93
CA ASP A 235 -64.98 21.25 10.55
C ASP A 235 -63.95 22.22 11.18
N GLU A 236 -63.34 23.17 10.46
CA GLU A 236 -63.47 23.64 9.08
C GLU A 236 -62.21 24.45 8.69
N ASP A 237 -62.01 24.60 7.38
CA ASP A 237 -61.01 25.45 6.73
C ASP A 237 -61.15 26.94 7.13
N ASP A 238 -60.03 27.67 7.16
CA ASP A 238 -60.07 29.12 6.89
C ASP A 238 -58.71 29.64 6.33
N LEU A 239 -58.79 30.09 5.07
CA LEU A 239 -58.00 31.10 4.34
C LEU A 239 -56.56 30.82 3.88
#